data_AF-A0A3B8HVI2-F1
#
_entry.id   AF-A0A3B8HVI2-F1
#
_cell.length_a   1.000
_cell.length_b   1.000
_cell.length_c   1.000
_cell.angle_alpha   90.00
_cell.angle_beta   90.00
_cell.angle_gamma   90.00
#
_symmetry.space_group_name_H-M   'P 1'
#
loop_
_entity.id
_entity.type
_entity.pdbx_description
1 polymer ?
#
loop_
_entity_poly.entity_id
_entity_poly.type
_entity_poly.pdbx_seq_one_letter_code
_entity_poly.pdbx_strand_id
1 'polypeptide(L)'
;YKASRNQRLTNIINNLREQIQRYRTTSLAYPGRMKRSLEEHRGIVEAIQSRDPQIAQQVAREHIENAETSIIEAIKKEGLPLSD
;
A
#
# COMPACT_ATOMS: atom_id res chain seq x y z
N TYR A 1 12.17 1.04 3.59
CA TYR A 1 12.42 0.69 5.00
C TYR A 1 13.82 0.99 5.50
N LYS A 2 14.91 0.83 4.72
CA LYS A 2 16.29 1.18 5.17
C LYS A 2 16.41 2.58 5.83
N ALA A 3 15.70 3.58 5.29
CA ALA A 3 15.70 4.94 5.81
C ALA A 3 15.19 5.07 7.27
N SER A 4 14.39 4.12 7.77
CA SER A 4 13.91 4.13 9.17
C SER A 4 14.98 3.73 10.19
N ARG A 5 16.14 3.24 9.72
CA ARG A 5 17.24 2.72 10.57
C ARG A 5 16.79 1.68 11.61
N ASN A 6 15.72 0.96 11.30
CA ASN A 6 15.16 -0.07 12.17
C ASN A 6 15.27 -1.45 11.50
N GLN A 7 16.23 -2.24 11.97
CA GLN A 7 16.50 -3.57 11.40
C GLN A 7 15.35 -4.55 11.63
N ARG A 8 14.72 -4.49 12.82
CA ARG A 8 13.56 -5.34 13.16
C ARG A 8 12.40 -5.07 12.19
N LEU A 9 12.08 -3.80 11.95
CA LEU A 9 11.05 -3.40 10.98
C LEU A 9 11.39 -3.91 9.57
N THR A 10 12.65 -3.73 9.15
CA THR A 10 13.09 -4.18 7.82
C THR A 10 12.90 -5.68 7.65
N ASN A 11 13.25 -6.48 8.66
CA ASN A 11 13.07 -7.93 8.64
C ASN A 11 11.59 -8.32 8.57
N ILE A 12 10.73 -7.68 9.38
CA ILE A 12 9.28 -7.93 9.38
C ILE A 12 8.70 -7.68 7.98
N ILE A 13 9.03 -6.54 7.35
CA ILE A 13 8.48 -6.23 6.03
C ILE A 13 9.05 -7.17 4.96
N ASN A 14 10.31 -7.56 5.04
CA ASN A 14 10.88 -8.53 4.10
C ASN A 14 10.13 -9.87 4.16
N ASN A 15 9.77 -10.34 5.35
CA ASN A 15 9.00 -11.57 5.53
C ASN A 15 7.57 -11.47 4.96
N LEU A 16 6.99 -10.27 4.94
CA LEU A 16 5.66 -10.02 4.37
C LEU A 16 5.69 -9.66 2.88
N ARG A 17 6.88 -9.48 2.29
CA ARG A 17 7.04 -8.85 0.97
C ARG A 17 6.30 -9.59 -0.13
N GLU A 18 6.41 -10.92 -0.17
CA GLU A 18 5.76 -11.74 -1.21
C GLU A 18 4.23 -11.66 -1.11
N GLN A 19 3.69 -11.76 0.10
CA GLN A 19 2.26 -11.62 0.35
C GLN A 19 1.75 -10.25 -0.10
N ILE A 20 2.46 -9.19 0.29
CA ILE A 20 2.15 -7.82 -0.11
C ILE A 20 2.21 -7.65 -1.64
N GLN A 21 3.20 -8.23 -2.32
CA GLN A 21 3.28 -8.11 -3.78
C GLN A 21 2.10 -8.78 -4.49
N ARG A 22 1.66 -9.96 -4.05
CA ARG A 22 0.48 -10.62 -4.63
C ARG A 22 -0.76 -9.73 -4.55
N TYR A 23 -1.06 -9.22 -3.35
CA TYR A 23 -2.20 -8.32 -3.13
C TYR A 23 -2.06 -7.00 -3.90
N ARG A 24 -0.84 -6.45 -3.99
CA ARG A 24 -0.57 -5.23 -4.75
C ARG A 24 -0.92 -5.40 -6.23
N THR A 25 -0.54 -6.52 -6.85
CA THR A 25 -0.85 -6.79 -8.27
C THR A 25 -2.36 -6.78 -8.51
N THR A 26 -3.12 -7.50 -7.68
CA THR A 26 -4.59 -7.50 -7.75
C THR A 26 -5.19 -6.11 -7.52
N SER A 27 -4.72 -5.39 -6.49
CA SER A 27 -5.18 -4.03 -6.20
C SER A 27 -4.98 -3.12 -7.40
N LEU A 28 -3.77 -3.10 -7.98
CA LEU A 28 -3.42 -2.21 -9.09
C LEU A 28 -4.16 -2.54 -10.39
N ALA A 29 -4.59 -3.78 -10.60
CA ALA A 29 -5.41 -4.18 -11.73
C ALA A 29 -6.84 -3.60 -11.64
N TYR A 30 -7.32 -3.24 -10.44
CA TYR A 30 -8.64 -2.65 -10.28
C TYR A 30 -8.77 -1.31 -11.03
N PRO A 31 -9.83 -1.08 -11.83
CA PRO A 31 -9.98 0.12 -12.64
C PRO A 31 -9.76 1.42 -11.85
N GLY A 32 -8.91 2.29 -12.38
CA GLY A 32 -8.57 3.58 -11.78
C GLY A 32 -7.72 3.52 -10.50
N ARG A 33 -7.37 2.33 -9.97
CA ARG A 33 -6.57 2.20 -8.76
C ARG A 33 -5.13 2.69 -8.95
N MET A 34 -4.51 2.43 -10.10
CA MET A 34 -3.14 2.87 -10.39
C MET A 34 -2.98 4.39 -10.28
N LYS A 35 -3.91 5.17 -10.85
CA LYS A 35 -3.89 6.63 -10.75
C LYS A 35 -4.04 7.11 -9.30
N ARG A 36 -5.02 6.57 -8.57
CA ARG A 36 -5.23 6.88 -7.14
C ARG A 36 -4.02 6.53 -6.28
N SER A 37 -3.36 5.40 -6.57
CA SER A 37 -2.16 4.96 -5.86
C SER A 37 -1.01 5.95 -6.03
N LEU A 38 -0.83 6.49 -7.23
CA LEU A 38 0.17 7.52 -7.50
C LEU A 38 -0.12 8.82 -6.72
N GLU A 39 -1.39 9.23 -6.66
CA GLU A 39 -1.81 10.41 -5.89
C GLU A 39 -1.58 10.22 -4.39
N GLU A 40 -1.95 9.06 -3.83
CA GLU A 40 -1.66 8.70 -2.44
C GLU A 40 -0.15 8.71 -2.15
N HIS A 41 0.68 8.13 -3.03
CA HIS A 41 2.13 8.14 -2.85
C HIS A 41 2.72 9.57 -2.87
N ARG A 42 2.18 10.48 -3.69
CA ARG A 42 2.58 11.90 -3.66
C ARG A 42 2.24 12.53 -2.32
N GLY A 43 1.03 12.30 -1.81
CA GLY A 43 0.61 12.77 -0.48
C GLY A 43 1.51 12.26 0.65
N ILE A 44 1.93 10.98 0.59
CA ILE A 44 2.89 10.43 1.56
C ILE A 44 4.24 11.16 1.50
N VAL A 45 4.75 11.43 0.29
CA VAL A 45 6.03 12.15 0.13
C VAL A 45 5.92 13.57 0.65
N GLU A 46 4.85 14.28 0.33
CA GLU A 46 4.59 15.64 0.80
C GLU A 46 4.49 15.69 2.34
N ALA A 47 3.78 14.75 2.96
CA ALA A 47 3.69 14.65 4.42
C ALA A 47 5.02 14.32 5.10
N ILE A 48 5.87 13.51 4.46
CA ILE A 48 7.25 13.27 4.96
C ILE A 48 8.09 14.54 4.82
N GLN A 49 7.94 15.29 3.72
CA GLN A 49 8.68 16.52 3.47
C GLN A 49 8.30 17.63 4.45
N SER A 50 7.03 17.72 4.86
CA SER A 50 6.57 18.68 5.87
C SER A 50 7.10 18.38 7.28
N ARG A 51 7.73 17.21 7.48
CA ARG A 51 8.23 16.72 8.78
C ARG A 51 7.15 16.62 9.84
N ASP A 52 5.91 16.39 9.43
CA ASP A 52 4.78 16.11 10.33
C ASP A 52 4.57 14.59 10.44
N PRO A 53 5.03 13.94 11.53
CA PRO A 53 4.91 12.50 11.66
C PRO A 53 3.46 12.03 11.82
N GLN A 54 2.56 12.86 12.37
CA GLN A 54 1.15 12.51 12.52
C GLN A 54 0.47 12.45 11.16
N ILE A 55 0.66 13.48 10.32
CA ILE A 55 0.11 13.49 8.96
C ILE A 55 0.73 12.37 8.13
N ALA A 56 2.06 12.20 8.18
CA ALA A 56 2.73 11.14 7.43
C ALA A 56 2.23 9.74 7.80
N GLN A 57 1.98 9.50 9.09
CA GLN A 57 1.36 8.26 9.56
C GLN A 57 -0.06 8.10 9.04
N GLN A 58 -0.87 9.16 9.11
CA GLN A 58 -2.27 9.12 8.70
C GLN A 58 -2.40 8.80 7.20
N VAL A 59 -1.72 9.55 6.33
CA VAL A 59 -1.82 9.33 4.88
C VAL A 59 -1.21 7.99 4.45
N ALA A 60 -0.19 7.49 5.16
CA ALA A 60 0.35 6.15 4.92
C ALA A 60 -0.62 5.04 5.32
N ARG A 61 -1.39 5.23 6.40
CA ARG A 61 -2.45 4.30 6.81
C ARG A 61 -3.59 4.29 5.79
N GLU A 62 -4.07 5.46 5.41
CA GLU A 62 -5.13 5.61 4.40
C GLU A 62 -4.77 4.93 3.07
N HIS A 63 -3.50 5.04 2.63
CA HIS A 63 -3.02 4.32 1.44
C HIS A 63 -3.21 2.80 1.54
N ILE A 64 -2.94 2.21 2.72
CA ILE A 64 -3.09 0.77 2.96
C ILE A 64 -4.57 0.39 2.99
N GLU A 65 -5.42 1.16 3.67
CA GLU A 65 -6.87 0.95 3.74
C GLU A 65 -7.53 1.08 2.35
N ASN A 66 -7.07 2.01 1.51
CA ASN A 66 -7.53 2.15 0.13
C ASN A 66 -7.09 0.96 -0.73
N ALA A 67 -5.88 0.43 -0.51
CA ALA A 67 -5.41 -0.77 -1.19
C ALA A 67 -6.25 -1.99 -0.81
N GLU A 68 -6.55 -2.16 0.47
CA GLU A 68 -7.44 -3.20 1.01
C GLU A 68 -8.84 -3.10 0.40
N THR A 69 -9.46 -1.92 0.45
CA THR A 69 -10.79 -1.68 -0.14
C THR A 69 -10.81 -2.06 -1.62
N SER A 70 -9.76 -1.69 -2.36
CA SER A 70 -9.67 -2.02 -3.79
C SER A 70 -9.56 -3.53 -4.06
N ILE A 71 -8.89 -4.28 -3.18
CA ILE A 71 -8.80 -5.74 -3.28
C ILE A 71 -10.15 -6.38 -2.96
N ILE A 72 -10.83 -5.92 -1.90
CA ILE A 72 -12.16 -6.41 -1.54
C ILE A 72 -13.15 -6.19 -2.69
N GLU A 73 -13.14 -5.01 -3.31
CA GLU A 73 -14.01 -4.71 -4.45
C GLU A 73 -13.64 -5.54 -5.69
N ALA A 74 -12.35 -5.79 -5.95
CA ALA A 74 -11.93 -6.70 -7.01
C ALA A 74 -12.44 -8.13 -6.78
N ILE A 75 -12.31 -8.65 -5.55
CA ILE A 75 -12.76 -10.00 -5.18
C ILE A 75 -14.29 -10.12 -5.30
N LYS A 76 -15.05 -9.12 -4.85
CA LYS A 76 -16.52 -9.11 -4.98
C LYS A 76 -16.97 -9.16 -6.43
N LYS A 77 -16.23 -8.51 -7.33
CA LYS A 77 -16.59 -8.39 -8.75
C LYS A 77 -16.20 -9.61 -9.57
N GLU A 78 -15.04 -10.21 -9.31
CA GLU A 78 -14.45 -11.25 -10.17
C GLU A 78 -14.23 -12.61 -9.48
N GLY A 79 -14.58 -12.74 -8.19
CA GLY A 79 -14.20 -13.89 -7.37
C GLY A 79 -12.75 -13.76 -6.87
N LEU A 80 -12.27 -14.70 -6.04
CA LEU A 80 -10.88 -14.68 -5.61
C LEU A 80 -9.98 -14.84 -6.85
N PRO A 81 -9.09 -13.88 -7.18
CA PRO A 81 -8.10 -14.13 -8.21
C PRO A 81 -7.11 -15.13 -7.63
N LEU A 82 -7.36 -16.42 -7.91
CA LEU A 82 -6.38 -17.47 -7.74
C LEU A 82 -5.27 -17.13 -8.74
N SER A 83 -4.18 -16.56 -8.24
CA SER A 83 -2.92 -16.59 -8.98
C SER A 83 -2.51 -18.06 -9.04
N ASP A 84 -2.55 -18.63 -10.26
CA ASP A 84 -1.98 -19.94 -10.60
C ASP A 84 -0.55 -20.11 -10.04
#